data_AF-A0A933R5N3-F1
#
_entry.id   AF-A0A933R5N3-F1
#
_cell.length_a   1.000
_cell.length_b   1.000
_cell.length_c   1.000
_cell.angle_alpha   90.00
_cell.angle_beta   90.00
_cell.angle_gamma   90.00
#
_symmetry.space_group_name_H-M   'P 1'
#
loop_
_entity.id
_entity.type
_entity.pdbx_description
1 polymer ?
#
loop_
_entity_poly.entity_id
_entity_poly.type
_entity_poly.pdbx_seq_one_letter_code
_entity_poly.pdbx_strand_id
1 'polypeptide(L)' 'MIKEFLLKQVIKRQLKGVPEAEIDRIIGLVEKNPELFKKIGDEIKAKVKSGRSEQAASMEVMRAHQGELQKILK' A
#
# COMPACT_ATOMS: atom_id res chain seq x y z
N MET A 1 3.68 -8.01 -15.12
CA MET A 1 4.81 -8.96 -15.01
C MET A 1 6.09 -8.36 -14.40
N ILE A 2 6.90 -7.53 -15.08
CA ILE A 2 8.18 -7.03 -14.50
C ILE A 2 7.94 -6.15 -13.26
N LYS A 3 6.93 -5.25 -13.30
CA LYS A 3 6.56 -4.40 -12.16
C LYS A 3 6.07 -5.20 -10.94
N GLU A 4 5.25 -6.22 -11.15
CA GLU A 4 4.76 -7.10 -10.07
C GLU A 4 5.91 -7.86 -9.41
N PHE A 5 6.82 -8.42 -10.21
CA PHE A 5 7.97 -9.14 -9.69
C PHE A 5 8.86 -8.25 -8.82
N LEU A 6 9.14 -7.02 -9.26
CA LEU A 6 9.90 -6.04 -8.49
C LEU A 6 9.17 -5.63 -7.21
N LEU A 7 7.87 -5.39 -7.28
CA LEU A 7 7.05 -5.04 -6.12
C LEU A 7 7.02 -6.19 -5.10
N LYS A 8 6.85 -7.43 -5.56
CA LYS A 8 6.89 -8.65 -4.73
C LYS A 8 8.22 -8.81 -4.01
N GLN A 9 9.34 -8.53 -4.68
CA GLN A 9 10.68 -8.57 -4.08
C GLN A 9 10.91 -7.46 -3.05
N VAL A 10 10.45 -6.24 -3.31
CA VAL A 10 10.54 -5.12 -2.35
C VAL A 10 9.72 -5.43 -1.09
N ILE A 11 8.49 -5.92 -1.26
CA ILE A 11 7.61 -6.28 -0.14
C ILE A 11 8.25 -7.41 0.69
N LYS A 12 8.74 -8.49 0.07
CA LYS A 12 9.45 -9.56 0.80
C LYS A 12 10.66 -9.07 1.58
N ARG A 13 11.38 -8.08 1.03
CA ARG A 13 12.60 -7.56 1.65
C ARG A 13 12.31 -6.60 2.81
N GLN A 14 11.27 -5.77 2.71
CA GLN A 14 10.87 -4.85 3.78
C GLN A 14 10.00 -5.51 4.85
N LEU A 15 9.10 -6.42 4.46
CA LEU A 15 8.19 -7.14 5.34
C LEU A 15 8.62 -8.60 5.45
N LYS A 16 9.74 -8.82 6.16
CA LYS A 16 10.21 -10.18 6.48
C LYS A 16 9.11 -10.92 7.27
N GLY A 17 8.61 -12.02 6.72
CA GLY A 17 7.61 -12.88 7.37
C GLY A 17 6.18 -12.74 6.85
N VAL A 18 5.91 -11.85 5.89
CA VAL A 18 4.60 -11.82 5.20
C VAL A 18 4.51 -13.00 4.23
N PRO A 19 3.47 -13.87 4.33
CA PRO A 19 3.26 -14.99 3.42
C PRO A 19 3.05 -14.53 1.98
N GLU A 20 3.49 -15.33 1.00
CA GLU A 20 3.34 -14.99 -0.42
C GLU A 20 1.88 -14.72 -0.82
N ALA A 21 0.95 -15.47 -0.24
CA ALA A 21 -0.48 -15.30 -0.47
C ALA A 21 -0.99 -13.90 -0.05
N GLU A 22 -0.40 -13.29 0.99
CA GLU A 22 -0.73 -11.91 1.39
C GLU A 22 -0.11 -10.90 0.43
N ILE A 23 1.11 -11.16 -0.06
CA ILE A 23 1.76 -10.28 -1.04
C ILE A 23 0.98 -10.27 -2.35
N ASP A 24 0.56 -11.43 -2.84
CA ASP A 24 -0.25 -11.55 -4.05
C ASP A 24 -1.63 -10.90 -3.87
N ARG A 25 -2.19 -10.94 -2.65
CA ARG A 25 -3.39 -10.17 -2.29
C ARG A 25 -3.15 -8.67 -2.41
N ILE A 26 -2.07 -8.15 -1.85
CA ILE A 26 -1.74 -6.71 -1.92
C ILE A 26 -1.54 -6.29 -3.37
N ILE A 27 -0.81 -7.08 -4.16
CA ILE A 27 -0.59 -6.81 -5.59
C ILE A 27 -1.95 -6.78 -6.32
N GLY A 28 -2.80 -7.79 -6.13
CA GLY A 28 -4.13 -7.82 -6.76
C GLY A 28 -5.02 -6.65 -6.36
N LEU A 29 -4.91 -6.14 -5.13
CA LEU A 29 -5.65 -4.95 -4.70
C LEU A 29 -5.13 -3.69 -5.39
N VAL A 30 -3.81 -3.55 -5.53
CA VAL A 30 -3.18 -2.45 -6.27
C VAL A 30 -3.60 -2.47 -7.74
N GLU A 31 -3.70 -3.66 -8.35
CA GLU A 31 -4.15 -3.81 -9.73
C GLU A 31 -5.65 -3.52 -9.90
N LYS A 32 -6.49 -3.88 -8.92
CA LYS A 32 -7.93 -3.58 -8.95
C LYS A 32 -8.23 -2.07 -8.91
N ASN A 33 -7.44 -1.29 -8.19
CA ASN A 33 -7.63 0.16 -8.13
C ASN A 33 -6.30 0.93 -7.98
N PRO A 34 -5.50 1.03 -9.05
CA PRO A 34 -4.17 1.64 -9.00
C PRO A 34 -4.23 3.14 -8.66
N GLU A 35 -5.34 3.81 -8.98
CA GLU A 35 -5.55 5.23 -8.66
C GLU A 35 -5.66 5.45 -7.15
N LEU A 36 -6.41 4.61 -6.44
CA LEU A 36 -6.51 4.69 -4.98
C LEU A 36 -5.14 4.52 -4.33
N PHE A 37 -4.35 3.53 -4.75
CA PHE A 37 -3.02 3.30 -4.17
C PHE A 37 -2.02 4.41 -4.52
N LYS A 38 -2.12 4.98 -5.72
CA LYS A 38 -1.34 6.17 -6.08
C LYS A 38 -1.68 7.34 -5.16
N LYS A 39 -2.98 7.61 -4.95
CA LYS A 39 -3.46 8.67 -4.05
C LYS A 39 -2.98 8.46 -2.61
N ILE A 40 -3.14 7.24 -2.08
CA ILE A 40 -2.63 6.86 -0.76
C ILE A 40 -1.12 7.13 -0.66
N GLY A 41 -0.34 6.70 -1.64
CA GLY A 41 1.10 6.92 -1.66
C GLY A 41 1.50 8.40 -1.69
N ASP A 42 0.78 9.21 -2.47
CA ASP A 42 1.02 10.66 -2.56
C ASP A 42 0.65 11.38 -1.26
N GLU A 43 -0.45 11.00 -0.61
CA GLU A 43 -0.86 11.55 0.69
C GLU A 43 0.10 11.17 1.83
N ILE A 44 0.59 9.93 1.85
CA ILE A 44 1.61 9.49 2.81
C ILE A 44 2.87 10.34 2.63
N LYS A 45 3.35 10.49 1.39
CA LYS A 45 4.52 11.33 1.09
C LYS A 45 4.31 12.78 1.51
N ALA A 46 3.12 13.34 1.29
CA ALA A 46 2.79 14.69 1.72
C ALA A 46 2.86 14.84 3.25
N LYS A 47 2.31 13.87 4.01
CA LYS A 47 2.37 13.87 5.49
C LYS A 47 3.78 13.64 6.03
N VAL A 48 4.58 12.78 5.38
CA VAL A 48 5.99 12.60 5.74
C VAL A 48 6.77 13.89 5.50
N LYS A 49 6.54 14.56 4.37
CA LYS A 49 7.13 15.89 4.08
C LYS A 49 6.70 16.96 5.07
N SER A 50 5.49 16.87 5.63
CA SER A 50 5.03 17.76 6.70
C SER A 50 5.59 17.42 8.08
N GLY A 51 6.55 16.50 8.18
CA GLY A 51 7.25 16.15 9.42
C GLY A 51 6.63 14.99 10.21
N ARG A 52 5.63 14.28 9.67
CA ARG A 52 5.11 13.07 10.33
C ARG A 52 6.03 11.88 10.08
N SER A 53 6.08 10.95 11.03
CA SER A 53 6.75 9.67 10.80
C SER A 53 6.01 8.87 9.73
N GLU A 54 6.77 8.09 8.94
CA GLU A 54 6.23 7.26 7.85
C GLU A 54 5.14 6.29 8.34
N GLN A 55 5.34 5.73 9.54
CA GLN A 55 4.35 4.85 10.17
C GLN A 55 3.06 5.60 10.55
N ALA A 56 3.17 6.80 11.14
CA ALA A 56 1.99 7.58 11.52
C ALA A 56 1.23 8.09 10.28
N ALA A 57 1.95 8.58 9.27
CA ALA A 57 1.38 9.01 8.01
C ALA A 57 0.64 7.87 7.30
N SER A 58 1.25 6.69 7.25
CA SER A 58 0.65 5.50 6.64
C SER A 58 -0.64 5.09 7.36
N MET A 59 -0.63 5.01 8.69
CA MET A 59 -1.84 4.66 9.46
C MET A 59 -2.97 5.69 9.27
N GLU A 60 -2.63 6.98 9.24
CA GLU A 60 -3.61 8.06 9.09
C GLU A 60 -4.28 8.03 7.71
N VAL A 61 -3.49 7.91 6.65
CA VAL A 61 -4.00 7.83 5.27
C VAL A 61 -4.78 6.53 5.05
N MET A 62 -4.28 5.39 5.53
CA MET A 62 -5.02 4.13 5.42
C MET A 62 -6.35 4.17 6.17
N ARG A 63 -6.44 4.83 7.34
CA ARG A 63 -7.73 5.07 8.02
C ARG A 63 -8.64 5.97 7.20
N ALA A 64 -8.13 7.05 6.63
CA ALA A 64 -8.92 7.96 5.80
C ALA A 64 -9.53 7.25 4.59
N HIS A 65 -8.79 6.31 3.98
CA HIS A 65 -9.23 5.50 2.84
C HIS A 65 -9.81 4.13 3.21
N GLN A 66 -10.04 3.85 4.49
CA GLN A 66 -10.51 2.53 4.94
C GLN A 66 -11.80 2.11 4.24
N GLY A 67 -12.74 3.04 4.05
CA GLY A 67 -14.00 2.77 3.34
C GLY A 67 -13.81 2.43 1.86
N GLU A 68 -12.83 3.03 1.19
CA GLU A 68 -12.49 2.73 -0.20
C GLU A 68 -11.76 1.39 -0.32
N LEU A 69 -10.81 1.14 0.58
CA LEU A 69 -10.11 -0.15 0.67
C LEU A 69 -11.09 -1.30 0.93
N GLN A 70 -12.07 -1.11 1.83
CA GLN A 70 -13.11 -2.10 2.10
C GLN A 70 -13.99 -2.41 0.87
N LYS A 71 -14.26 -1.43 0.01
CA LYS A 71 -15.02 -1.66 -1.23
C LYS A 71 -14.27 -2.51 -2.25
N ILE A 72 -12.94 -2.46 -2.24
CA ILE A 72 -12.09 -3.23 -3.16
C ILE A 72 -11.78 -4.63 -2.59
N LEU A 73 -11.82 -4.76 -1.26
CA LEU A 73 -11.65 -6.01 -0.51
C LEU A 73 -12.90 -6.88 -0.45
N LYS A 74 -14.10 -6.29 -0.57
CA LYS A 74 -15.37 -7.02 -0.75
C LYS A 74 -15.42 -7.75 -2.09
#